data_AF-A0A966WJB6-F1
#
_entry.id   AF-A0A966WJB6-F1
#
_cell.length_a   1.000
_cell.length_b   1.000
_cell.length_c   1.000
_cell.angle_alpha   90.00
_cell.angle_beta   90.00
_cell.angle_gamma   90.00
#
_symmetry.space_group_name_H-M   'P 1'
#
loop_
_entity.id
_entity.type
_entity.pdbx_description
1 polymer ?
#
loop_
_entity_poly.entity_id
_entity_poly.type
_entity_poly.pdbx_seq_one_letter_code
_entity_poly.pdbx_strand_id
1 'polypeptide(L)'
;LLKIRFLKEPIAPSRLAELRKETALRLGITEEEAGYFVFTGKASNTTYNPKDERIHILFKDGTVKDISEVDNALINYGSSLAFGEISKEYICYPGHSKIY
;
A
#
# COMPACT_ATOMS: atom_id res chain seq x y z
N LEU A 1 5.72 18.31 10.89
CA LEU A 1 5.51 17.45 9.70
C LEU A 1 4.38 16.46 9.96
N LEU A 2 3.63 16.11 8.91
CA LEU A 2 2.58 15.09 8.96
C LEU A 2 3.18 13.69 9.17
N LYS A 3 2.48 12.82 9.90
CA LYS A 3 2.84 11.42 10.11
C LYS A 3 1.96 10.53 9.24
N ILE A 4 2.57 9.49 8.67
CA ILE A 4 1.90 8.48 7.86
C ILE A 4 1.92 7.15 8.63
N ARG A 5 0.78 6.45 8.69
CA ARG A 5 0.68 5.06 9.16
C ARG A 5 0.05 4.18 8.09
N PHE A 6 0.70 3.06 7.81
CA PHE A 6 0.17 2.03 6.94
C PHE A 6 -0.75 1.09 7.74
N LEU A 7 -1.92 0.82 7.19
CA LEU A 7 -2.94 -0.05 7.73
C LEU A 7 -3.11 -1.26 6.79
N LYS A 8 -3.45 -2.41 7.37
CA LYS A 8 -3.81 -3.61 6.58
C LYS A 8 -5.20 -3.47 5.95
N GLU A 9 -6.07 -2.70 6.60
CA GLU A 9 -7.47 -2.53 6.24
C GLU A 9 -7.78 -1.03 6.13
N PRO A 10 -8.76 -0.64 5.30
CA PRO A 10 -9.18 0.74 5.17
C PRO A 10 -9.71 1.27 6.51
N ILE A 11 -9.38 2.51 6.83
CA ILE A 11 -9.91 3.12 8.05
C ILE A 11 -11.41 3.37 7.89
N ALA A 12 -12.18 3.11 8.94
CA ALA A 12 -13.61 3.39 8.94
C ALA A 12 -13.85 4.90 8.68
N PRO A 13 -14.83 5.27 7.82
CA PRO A 13 -15.15 6.67 7.57
C PRO A 13 -15.52 7.46 8.82
N SER A 14 -16.16 6.79 9.79
CA SER A 14 -16.47 7.35 11.12
C SER A 14 -15.19 7.77 11.86
N ARG A 15 -14.19 6.90 11.88
CA ARG A 15 -12.91 7.16 12.55
C ARG A 15 -12.14 8.29 11.86
N LEU A 16 -12.19 8.36 10.53
CA LEU A 16 -11.61 9.47 9.77
C LEU A 16 -12.26 10.82 10.13
N ALA A 17 -13.59 10.84 10.25
CA ALA A 17 -14.34 12.03 10.63
C ALA A 17 -14.01 12.48 12.07
N GLU A 18 -13.89 11.54 13.01
CA GLU A 18 -13.44 11.85 14.39
C GLU A 18 -12.05 12.50 14.40
N LEU A 19 -11.09 11.94 13.64
CA LEU A 19 -9.73 12.47 13.54
C LEU A 19 -9.68 13.87 12.92
N ARG A 20 -10.55 14.15 11.93
CA ARG A 20 -10.71 15.49 11.35
C ARG A 20 -11.25 16.47 12.37
N LYS A 21 -12.29 16.09 13.12
CA LYS A 21 -12.87 16.94 14.19
C LYS A 21 -11.86 17.22 15.30
N GLU A 22 -11.12 16.22 15.76
CA GLU A 22 -10.06 16.41 16.75
C GLU A 22 -8.98 17.36 16.24
N THR A 23 -8.60 17.20 14.97
CA THR A 23 -7.58 18.05 14.33
C THR A 23 -8.08 19.48 14.14
N ALA A 24 -9.32 19.66 13.71
CA ALA A 24 -9.99 20.95 13.59
C ALA A 24 -10.02 21.68 14.94
N LEU A 25 -10.48 20.99 15.99
CA LEU A 25 -10.56 21.55 17.34
C LEU A 25 -9.18 21.93 17.90
N ARG A 26 -8.17 21.08 17.68
CA ARG A 26 -6.82 21.33 18.22
C ARG A 26 -6.08 22.43 17.49
N LEU A 27 -6.24 22.53 16.17
CA LEU A 27 -5.58 23.55 15.35
C LEU A 27 -6.40 24.85 15.26
N GLY A 28 -7.65 24.85 15.73
CA GLY A 28 -8.54 26.00 15.61
C GLY A 28 -8.94 26.29 14.16
N ILE A 29 -8.98 25.26 13.32
CA ILE A 29 -9.30 25.35 11.89
C ILE A 29 -10.66 24.72 11.59
N THR A 30 -11.20 24.97 10.41
CA THR A 30 -12.44 24.35 9.95
C THR A 30 -12.26 22.85 9.67
N GLU A 31 -13.36 22.10 9.66
CA GLU A 31 -13.32 20.67 9.28
C GLU A 31 -12.82 20.47 7.83
N GLU A 32 -13.09 21.43 6.94
CA GLU A 32 -12.57 21.45 5.56
C GLU A 32 -11.04 21.59 5.55
N GLU A 33 -10.51 22.55 6.32
CA GLU A 33 -9.07 22.73 6.48
C GLU A 33 -8.41 21.51 7.14
N ALA A 34 -9.06 20.89 8.12
CA ALA A 34 -8.59 19.66 8.75
C ALA A 34 -8.51 18.48 7.74
N GLY A 35 -9.32 18.51 6.67
CA GLY A 35 -9.24 17.57 5.56
C GLY A 35 -7.90 17.55 4.84
N TYR A 36 -7.17 18.68 4.79
CA TYR A 36 -5.83 18.77 4.21
C TYR A 36 -4.76 18.11 5.08
N PHE A 37 -5.01 17.99 6.39
CA PHE A 37 -4.08 17.38 7.34
C PHE A 37 -4.41 15.90 7.63
N VAL A 38 -5.68 15.52 7.50
CA VAL A 38 -6.17 14.16 7.79
C VAL A 38 -6.86 13.58 6.56
N PHE A 39 -6.14 12.71 5.87
CA PHE A 39 -6.61 12.02 4.67
C PHE A 39 -6.09 10.57 4.64
N THR A 40 -6.77 9.75 3.85
CA THR A 40 -6.43 8.36 3.62
C THR A 40 -6.09 8.18 2.15
N GLY A 41 -5.34 7.13 1.84
CA GLY A 41 -5.07 6.76 0.47
C GLY A 41 -4.70 5.30 0.36
N LYS A 42 -4.76 4.81 -0.87
CA LYS A 42 -4.29 3.48 -1.24
C LYS A 42 -2.95 3.64 -1.94
N ALA A 43 -1.90 3.05 -1.39
CA ALA A 43 -0.64 2.87 -2.08
C ALA A 43 -0.58 1.43 -2.61
N SER A 44 -0.69 1.28 -3.92
CA SER A 44 -0.42 0.02 -4.60
C SER A 44 1.04 0.02 -5.08
N ASN A 45 1.76 -1.06 -4.77
CA ASN A 45 3.01 -1.36 -5.43
C ASN A 45 2.88 -2.70 -6.15
N THR A 46 3.11 -2.69 -7.46
CA THR A 46 3.15 -3.89 -8.28
C THR A 46 4.62 -4.21 -8.54
N THR A 47 5.11 -5.29 -7.96
CA THR A 47 6.53 -5.68 -8.10
C THR A 47 6.84 -6.21 -9.49
N TYR A 48 5.90 -6.92 -10.11
CA TYR A 48 6.04 -7.48 -11.46
C TYR A 48 4.66 -7.82 -12.03
N ASN A 49 4.39 -7.40 -13.27
CA ASN A 49 3.14 -7.69 -13.95
C ASN A 49 3.35 -8.79 -15.01
N PRO A 50 3.01 -10.06 -14.73
CA PRO A 50 3.24 -11.16 -15.67
C PRO A 50 2.44 -11.05 -16.99
N LYS A 51 1.46 -10.13 -17.07
CA LYS A 51 0.71 -9.87 -18.31
C LYS A 51 1.47 -8.97 -19.30
N ASP A 52 2.33 -8.10 -18.78
CA ASP A 52 3.04 -7.08 -19.58
C ASP A 52 4.55 -7.36 -19.63
N GLU A 53 5.08 -7.99 -18.59
CA GLU A 53 6.49 -8.35 -18.46
C GLU A 53 6.62 -9.88 -18.42
N ARG A 54 7.40 -10.45 -19.34
CA ARG A 54 7.77 -11.87 -19.35
C ARG A 54 9.28 -12.01 -19.20
N ILE A 55 9.71 -12.66 -18.13
CA ILE A 55 11.12 -13.00 -17.91
C ILE A 55 11.34 -14.42 -18.42
N HIS A 56 12.21 -14.52 -19.44
CA HIS A 56 12.68 -15.80 -19.95
C HIS A 56 14.01 -16.18 -19.30
N ILE A 57 14.11 -17.43 -18.82
CA ILE A 57 15.33 -17.99 -18.24
C ILE A 57 15.96 -18.94 -19.25
N LEU A 58 17.22 -18.65 -19.64
CA LEU A 58 18.04 -19.55 -20.44
C LEU A 58 18.79 -20.52 -19.51
N PHE A 59 18.52 -21.81 -19.67
CA PHE A 59 19.19 -22.88 -18.94
C PHE A 59 20.48 -23.30 -19.64
N LYS A 60 21.39 -23.95 -18.89
CA LYS A 60 22.72 -24.36 -19.40
C LYS A 60 22.65 -25.41 -20.51
N ASP A 61 21.52 -26.11 -20.63
CA ASP A 61 21.21 -27.05 -21.71
C ASP A 61 20.70 -26.35 -22.99
N GLY A 62 20.59 -25.02 -22.97
CA GLY A 62 20.07 -24.21 -24.08
C GLY A 62 18.55 -24.05 -24.08
N THR A 63 17.83 -24.68 -23.14
CA THR A 63 16.38 -24.55 -23.04
C THR A 63 16.01 -23.16 -22.51
N VAL A 64 15.02 -22.52 -23.11
CA VAL A 64 14.42 -21.28 -22.60
C VAL A 64 13.06 -21.61 -22.00
N LYS A 65 12.82 -21.17 -20.76
CA LYS A 65 11.50 -21.30 -20.11
C LYS A 65 11.05 -19.96 -19.56
N ASP A 66 9.74 -19.76 -19.50
CA ASP A 66 9.19 -18.62 -18.78
C ASP A 66 9.39 -18.82 -17.27
N ILE A 67 9.65 -17.73 -16.55
CA ILE A 67 9.88 -17.78 -15.12
C ILE A 67 8.69 -18.34 -14.32
N SER A 68 7.48 -18.24 -14.87
CA SER A 68 6.26 -18.86 -14.30
C SER A 68 6.24 -20.40 -14.41
N GLU A 69 7.05 -20.99 -15.28
CA GLU A 69 7.15 -22.43 -15.52
C GLU A 69 8.30 -23.09 -14.73
N VAL A 70 9.06 -22.30 -13.96
CA VAL A 70 10.22 -22.77 -13.19
C VAL A 70 9.82 -23.02 -11.74
N ASP A 71 9.79 -24.29 -11.35
CA ASP A 71 9.53 -24.72 -9.97
C ASP A 71 10.83 -24.66 -9.15
N ASN A 72 11.07 -23.53 -8.46
CA ASN A 72 12.20 -23.35 -7.57
C ASN A 72 11.78 -22.59 -6.30
N ALA A 73 12.32 -22.93 -5.13
CA ALA A 73 11.86 -22.41 -3.84
C ALA A 73 12.00 -20.88 -3.68
N LEU A 74 12.96 -20.26 -4.39
CA LEU A 74 13.14 -18.80 -4.47
C LEU A 74 12.20 -18.14 -5.50
N ILE A 75 11.73 -18.94 -6.45
CA ILE A 75 10.87 -18.63 -7.61
C ILE A 75 9.51 -19.32 -7.35
N ASN A 76 9.05 -19.35 -6.10
CA ASN A 76 7.74 -19.91 -5.78
C ASN A 76 6.67 -18.87 -6.14
N TYR A 77 6.36 -18.82 -7.44
CA TYR A 77 5.42 -17.93 -8.13
C TYR A 77 3.95 -18.20 -7.77
N GLY A 78 3.66 -19.27 -7.02
CA GLY A 78 2.31 -19.66 -6.63
C GLY A 78 1.67 -18.81 -5.55
N SER A 79 2.42 -17.91 -4.89
CA SER A 79 1.82 -16.98 -3.92
C SER A 79 1.57 -15.63 -4.58
N SER A 80 0.33 -15.18 -4.53
CA SER A 80 -0.16 -13.85 -4.94
C SER A 80 0.60 -12.67 -4.29
N LEU A 81 1.60 -12.94 -3.46
CA LEU A 81 2.43 -12.00 -2.73
C LEU A 81 3.68 -11.54 -3.50
N ALA A 82 4.20 -12.35 -4.44
CA ALA A 82 5.37 -11.98 -5.24
C ALA A 82 5.01 -11.14 -6.48
N PHE A 83 3.79 -11.32 -7.01
CA PHE A 83 3.30 -10.75 -8.27
C PHE A 83 1.97 -10.01 -8.16
N GLY A 84 1.32 -10.08 -7.01
CA GLY A 84 0.08 -9.37 -6.78
C GLY A 84 0.34 -7.91 -6.46
N GLU A 85 -0.64 -7.07 -6.80
CA GLU A 85 -0.69 -5.69 -6.35
C GLU A 85 -0.68 -5.67 -4.80
N ILE A 86 0.46 -5.30 -4.21
CA ILE A 86 0.53 -5.10 -2.77
C ILE A 86 -0.14 -3.77 -2.50
N SER A 87 -1.43 -3.84 -2.18
CA SER A 87 -2.25 -2.70 -1.78
C SER A 87 -2.08 -2.47 -0.29
N LYS A 88 -1.49 -1.33 0.09
CA LYS A 88 -1.45 -0.86 1.47
C LYS A 88 -2.30 0.39 1.60
N GLU A 89 -3.28 0.33 2.48
CA GLU A 89 -4.00 1.52 2.91
C GLU A 89 -3.09 2.34 3.83
N TYR A 90 -3.17 3.65 3.77
CA TYR A 90 -2.48 4.52 4.71
C TYR A 90 -3.36 5.67 5.16
N ILE A 91 -3.08 6.15 6.38
CA ILE A 91 -3.63 7.37 6.91
C ILE A 91 -2.52 8.38 7.18
N CYS A 92 -2.76 9.62 6.78
CA CYS A 92 -1.95 10.77 7.08
C CYS A 92 -2.62 11.61 8.17
N TYR A 93 -1.85 12.09 9.15
CA TYR A 93 -2.35 12.90 10.25
C TYR A 93 -1.26 13.80 10.83
N PRO A 94 -1.60 14.94 11.45
CA PRO A 94 -0.61 15.81 12.09
C PRO A 94 0.05 15.11 13.28
N GLY A 95 1.38 15.17 13.38
CA GLY A 95 2.18 14.32 14.27
C GLY A 95 1.91 14.41 15.78
N HIS A 96 1.06 15.35 16.20
CA HIS A 96 0.56 15.51 17.57
C HIS A 96 -0.75 14.75 17.85
N SER A 97 -1.46 14.22 16.85
CA SER A 97 -2.68 13.42 17.05
C SER A 97 -2.32 11.97 17.37
N LYS A 98 -2.87 11.43 18.47
CA LYS A 98 -2.64 10.04 18.87
C LYS A 98 -3.69 9.16 18.21
N ILE A 99 -3.28 8.35 17.24
CA ILE A 99 -4.11 7.25 16.75
C ILE A 99 -3.93 6.07 17.71
N TYR A 100 -4.92 5.88 18.60
CA TYR A 100 -5.17 4.65 19.35
C TYR A 100 -6.06 3.72 18.54
#